data_AF-A0A8D0CQD6-F1
#
_entry.id   AF-A0A8D0CQD6-F1
#
_cell.length_a   1.000
_cell.length_b   1.000
_cell.length_c   1.000
_cell.angle_alpha   90.00
_cell.angle_beta   90.00
_cell.angle_gamma   90.00
#
_symmetry.space_group_name_H-M   'P 1'
#
loop_
_entity.id
_entity.type
_entity.pdbx_description
1 polymer ?
#
loop_
_entity_poly.entity_id
_entity_poly.type
_entity_poly.pdbx_seq_one_letter_code
_entity_poly.pdbx_strand_id
1 'polypeptide(L)'
;SGDHQSFFRLKIILWRIYQIEMEVRMREGATKLLAACSRREQALEASRSLLTCNARILALLSQLQRMRKAQILQKVGRRSDGVQGYIVCMDLRIPLMWKDSEYFKNKGELQRCAVFCLLHCGTEIHDTDLVMVDRTLTDICFEDTIIFSSEVGPGFQLRVELYSSCMVEDFFPGALGPRRASRLGGSLGCSSGKKIRAAFESAAVCGSSGGNVEPGRVSPPLSPDLSTLGPKYNLLAHTTLRIEHVKEGFKTHDLSLAATEDNPFWLPLYGNMCCRLVAQPLCMIQPMISGQLKVKVT
;
A
#
# COMPACT_ATOMS: atom_id res chain seq x y z
N SER A 1 20.10 23.64 -24.53
CA SER A 1 19.72 22.35 -23.94
C SER A 1 18.87 22.47 -22.65
N GLY A 2 18.71 23.66 -22.05
CA GLY A 2 17.93 23.86 -20.82
C GLY A 2 16.41 23.66 -20.94
N ASP A 3 15.81 24.07 -22.07
CA ASP A 3 14.34 24.01 -22.26
C ASP A 3 13.79 22.60 -22.46
N HIS A 4 14.57 21.69 -23.04
CA HIS A 4 14.17 20.29 -23.13
C HIS A 4 14.17 19.62 -21.75
N GLN A 5 15.18 19.88 -20.93
CA GLN A 5 15.27 19.25 -19.61
C GLN A 5 14.23 19.78 -18.62
N SER A 6 13.83 21.05 -18.74
CA SER A 6 12.71 21.61 -17.97
C SER A 6 11.37 21.01 -18.42
N PHE A 7 11.15 20.84 -19.73
CA PHE A 7 9.95 20.25 -20.29
C PHE A 7 9.74 18.78 -19.89
N PHE A 8 10.79 17.95 -19.96
CA PHE A 8 10.74 16.55 -19.49
C PHE A 8 10.40 16.46 -17.99
N ARG A 9 11.00 17.33 -17.16
CA ARG A 9 10.71 17.39 -15.72
C ARG A 9 9.25 17.79 -15.46
N LEU A 10 8.72 18.75 -16.19
CA LEU A 10 7.32 19.18 -16.06
C LEU A 10 6.35 18.04 -16.41
N LYS A 11 6.63 17.30 -17.48
CA LYS A 11 5.84 16.11 -17.85
C LYS A 11 5.82 15.05 -16.75
N ILE A 12 6.96 14.77 -16.13
CA ILE A 12 7.04 13.80 -15.02
C ILE A 12 6.18 14.28 -13.84
N ILE A 13 6.25 15.57 -13.48
CA ILE A 13 5.46 16.12 -12.37
C ILE A 13 3.96 16.03 -12.66
N LEU A 14 3.54 16.45 -13.86
CA LEU A 14 2.13 16.39 -14.27
C LEU A 14 1.62 14.95 -14.27
N TRP A 15 2.42 14.00 -14.75
CA TRP A 15 2.06 12.58 -14.73
C TRP A 15 1.90 12.05 -13.30
N ARG A 16 2.77 12.45 -12.36
CA ARG A 16 2.62 12.08 -10.94
C ARG A 16 1.40 12.70 -10.29
N ILE A 17 1.06 13.95 -10.61
CA ILE A 17 -0.18 14.59 -10.14
C ILE A 17 -1.39 13.82 -10.67
N TYR A 18 -1.40 13.47 -11.96
CA TYR A 18 -2.46 12.67 -12.56
C TYR A 18 -2.63 11.31 -11.87
N GLN A 19 -1.53 10.62 -11.55
CA GLN A 19 -1.59 9.37 -10.78
C GLN A 19 -2.22 9.58 -9.40
N ILE A 20 -1.85 10.63 -8.68
CA ILE A 20 -2.45 10.95 -7.38
C ILE A 20 -3.96 11.20 -7.52
N GLU A 21 -4.38 11.96 -8.51
CA GLU A 21 -5.81 12.21 -8.77
C GLU A 21 -6.58 10.94 -9.11
N MET A 22 -5.95 10.00 -9.82
CA MET A 22 -6.52 8.68 -10.06
C MET A 22 -6.67 7.89 -8.76
N GLU A 23 -5.62 7.78 -7.96
CA GLU A 23 -5.64 7.05 -6.68
C GLU A 23 -6.62 7.66 -5.67
N VAL A 24 -6.77 8.99 -5.65
CA VAL A 24 -7.78 9.68 -4.82
C VAL A 24 -9.19 9.29 -5.26
N ARG A 25 -9.46 9.22 -6.57
CA ARG A 25 -10.76 8.75 -7.07
C ARG A 25 -11.01 7.28 -6.75
N MET A 26 -9.98 6.42 -6.84
CA MET A 26 -10.06 5.01 -6.44
C MET A 26 -10.39 4.88 -4.96
N ARG A 27 -9.71 5.65 -4.09
CA ARG A 27 -9.99 5.73 -2.65
C ARG A 27 -11.43 6.16 -2.36
N GLU A 28 -11.94 7.18 -3.04
CA GLU A 28 -13.34 7.64 -2.89
C GLU A 28 -14.33 6.55 -3.34
N GLY A 29 -14.02 5.84 -4.43
CA GLY A 29 -14.79 4.71 -4.92
C GLY A 29 -14.85 3.57 -3.91
N ALA A 30 -13.69 3.15 -3.38
CA ALA A 30 -13.59 2.12 -2.35
C ALA A 30 -14.36 2.50 -1.07
N THR A 31 -14.31 3.78 -0.66
CA THR A 31 -15.07 4.28 0.49
C THR A 31 -16.58 4.16 0.28
N LYS A 32 -17.08 4.52 -0.91
CA LYS A 32 -18.51 4.38 -1.25
C LYS A 32 -18.92 2.91 -1.35
N LEU A 33 -18.07 2.06 -1.92
CA LEU A 33 -18.29 0.62 -1.98
C LEU A 33 -18.41 0.05 -0.57
N LEU A 34 -17.47 0.40 0.33
CA LEU A 34 -17.46 -0.04 1.72
C LEU A 34 -18.75 0.35 2.45
N ALA A 35 -19.25 1.57 2.24
CA ALA A 35 -20.53 2.04 2.79
C ALA A 35 -21.75 1.26 2.28
N ALA A 36 -21.65 0.64 1.10
CA ALA A 36 -22.70 -0.15 0.48
C ALA A 36 -22.55 -1.66 0.72
N CYS A 37 -21.45 -2.11 1.32
CA CYS A 37 -21.21 -3.53 1.59
C CYS A 37 -22.24 -4.07 2.58
N SER A 38 -22.93 -5.14 2.19
CA SER A 38 -23.81 -5.91 3.08
C SER A 38 -23.15 -7.20 3.58
N ARG A 39 -22.17 -7.71 2.82
CA ARG A 39 -21.39 -8.90 3.16
C ARG A 39 -20.01 -8.49 3.65
N ARG A 40 -19.49 -9.24 4.62
CA ARG A 40 -18.18 -8.93 5.23
C ARG A 40 -17.02 -9.15 4.27
N GLU A 41 -17.08 -10.16 3.42
CA GLU A 41 -16.08 -10.41 2.37
C GLU A 41 -15.93 -9.21 1.43
N GLN A 42 -17.06 -8.63 1.00
CA GLN A 42 -17.05 -7.42 0.17
C GLN A 42 -16.43 -6.24 0.93
N ALA A 43 -16.75 -6.10 2.22
CA ALA A 43 -16.18 -5.05 3.06
C ALA A 43 -14.67 -5.24 3.27
N LEU A 44 -14.19 -6.48 3.39
CA LEU A 44 -12.77 -6.81 3.51
C LEU A 44 -12.00 -6.43 2.24
N GLU A 45 -12.54 -6.70 1.05
CA GLU A 45 -11.91 -6.30 -0.22
C GLU A 45 -11.93 -4.78 -0.43
N ALA A 46 -13.05 -4.13 -0.09
CA ALA A 46 -13.16 -2.67 -0.15
C ALA A 46 -12.18 -1.99 0.82
N SER A 47 -12.02 -2.53 2.05
CA SER A 47 -11.03 -2.07 3.02
C SER A 47 -9.59 -2.31 2.56
N ARG A 48 -9.28 -3.45 1.92
CA ARG A 48 -7.96 -3.72 1.32
C ARG A 48 -7.65 -2.68 0.25
N SER A 49 -8.59 -2.47 -0.68
CA SER A 49 -8.47 -1.47 -1.74
C SER A 49 -8.21 -0.06 -1.18
N LEU A 50 -8.94 0.31 -0.12
CA LEU A 50 -8.77 1.59 0.55
C LEU A 50 -7.38 1.75 1.16
N LEU A 51 -6.87 0.72 1.83
CA LEU A 51 -5.53 0.70 2.43
C LEU A 51 -4.45 0.84 1.34
N THR A 52 -4.54 0.05 0.27
CA THR A 52 -3.61 0.10 -0.87
C THR A 52 -3.59 1.48 -1.53
N CYS A 53 -4.76 2.06 -1.82
CA CYS A 53 -4.86 3.40 -2.42
C CYS A 53 -4.23 4.47 -1.51
N ASN A 54 -4.49 4.41 -0.19
CA ASN A 54 -3.88 5.34 0.76
C ASN A 54 -2.34 5.24 0.76
N ALA A 55 -1.80 4.02 0.75
CA ALA A 55 -0.37 3.79 0.66
C ALA A 55 0.23 4.36 -0.64
N ARG A 56 -0.42 4.13 -1.78
CA ARG A 56 -0.04 4.69 -3.10
C ARG A 56 -0.04 6.22 -3.10
N ILE A 57 -1.11 6.85 -2.60
CA ILE A 57 -1.21 8.32 -2.49
C ILE A 57 -0.05 8.88 -1.67
N LEU A 58 0.23 8.31 -0.49
CA LEU A 58 1.31 8.76 0.39
C LEU A 58 2.69 8.62 -0.28
N ALA A 59 2.95 7.51 -0.97
CA ALA A 59 4.20 7.28 -1.68
C ALA A 59 4.42 8.30 -2.82
N LEU A 60 3.38 8.54 -3.63
CA LEU A 60 3.40 9.52 -4.73
C LEU A 60 3.58 10.95 -4.21
N LEU A 61 2.87 11.33 -3.14
CA LEU A 61 3.02 12.64 -2.50
C LEU A 61 4.43 12.85 -1.94
N SER A 62 4.99 11.84 -1.26
CA SER A 62 6.37 11.87 -0.77
C SER A 62 7.38 12.06 -1.90
N GLN A 63 7.18 11.42 -3.05
CA GLN A 63 8.02 11.63 -4.22
C GLN A 63 7.90 13.05 -4.79
N LEU A 64 6.69 13.60 -4.93
CA LEU A 64 6.51 14.98 -5.38
C LEU A 64 7.18 15.98 -4.44
N GLN A 65 7.07 15.77 -3.11
CA GLN A 65 7.76 16.60 -2.13
C GLN A 65 9.28 16.51 -2.25
N ARG A 66 9.85 15.32 -2.47
CA ARG A 66 11.30 15.14 -2.72
C ARG A 66 11.75 15.86 -3.99
N MET A 67 10.97 15.76 -5.08
CA MET A 67 11.27 16.45 -6.34
C MET A 67 11.25 17.97 -6.16
N ARG A 68 10.26 18.51 -5.43
CA ARG A 68 10.17 19.95 -5.12
C ARG A 68 11.38 20.42 -4.31
N LYS A 69 11.77 19.68 -3.27
CA LYS A 69 12.96 20.01 -2.46
C LYS A 69 14.25 20.00 -3.29
N ALA A 70 14.41 19.02 -4.19
CA ALA A 70 15.59 18.94 -5.06
C ALA A 70 15.68 20.11 -6.05
N GLN A 71 14.54 20.62 -6.54
CA GLN A 71 14.49 21.81 -7.40
C GLN A 71 14.92 23.08 -6.65
N ILE A 72 14.41 23.29 -5.44
CA ILE A 72 14.74 24.46 -4.61
C ILE A 72 16.23 24.46 -4.27
N LEU A 73 16.80 23.30 -3.94
CA LEU A 73 18.20 23.16 -3.54
C LEU A 73 19.20 23.20 -4.71
N GLN A 74 18.75 23.39 -5.96
CA GLN A 74 19.55 23.29 -7.19
C GLN A 74 20.58 22.14 -7.18
N LYS A 75 20.27 21.00 -6.55
CA LYS A 75 21.17 19.85 -6.60
C LYS A 75 21.17 19.33 -8.04
N VAL A 76 22.23 19.65 -8.78
CA VAL A 76 22.61 18.95 -10.00
C VAL A 76 22.81 17.49 -9.59
N GLY A 77 21.77 16.67 -9.79
CA GLY A 77 21.84 15.26 -9.49
C GLY A 77 22.95 14.64 -10.32
N ARG A 78 23.95 14.05 -9.65
CA ARG A 78 24.78 13.02 -10.27
C ARG A 78 23.84 12.00 -10.88
N ARG A 79 23.98 11.75 -12.19
CA ARG A 79 23.36 10.57 -12.80
C ARG A 79 23.85 9.38 -12.01
N SER A 80 22.92 8.55 -11.54
CA SER A 80 23.30 7.25 -11.02
C SER A 80 23.68 6.44 -12.26
N ASP A 81 24.98 6.43 -12.60
CA ASP A 81 25.55 5.60 -13.68
C ASP A 81 25.52 4.09 -13.33
N GLY A 82 24.58 3.69 -12.47
CA GLY A 82 24.37 2.30 -12.09
C GLY A 82 23.46 1.62 -13.11
N VAL A 83 23.72 0.34 -13.35
CA VAL A 83 22.84 -0.51 -14.16
C VAL A 83 21.45 -0.53 -13.52
N GLN A 84 20.45 -0.07 -14.25
CA GLN A 84 19.05 -0.18 -13.87
C GLN A 84 18.48 -1.52 -14.34
N GLY A 85 17.40 -1.96 -13.72
CA GLY A 85 16.71 -3.19 -14.07
C GLY A 85 15.30 -3.27 -13.52
N TYR A 86 14.63 -4.36 -13.87
CA TYR A 86 13.32 -4.73 -13.33
C TYR A 86 13.48 -5.70 -12.17
N ILE A 87 12.51 -5.68 -11.26
CA ILE A 87 12.44 -6.62 -10.13
C ILE A 87 11.12 -7.37 -10.21
N VAL A 88 11.19 -8.67 -9.98
CA VAL A 88 10.04 -9.55 -9.91
C VAL A 88 10.06 -10.31 -8.58
N CYS A 89 8.94 -10.31 -7.87
CA CYS A 89 8.72 -11.15 -6.71
C CYS A 89 7.57 -12.11 -7.02
N MET A 90 7.78 -13.40 -6.78
CA MET A 90 6.77 -14.45 -7.04
C MET A 90 6.86 -15.56 -5.98
N ASP A 91 5.88 -16.46 -5.99
CA ASP A 91 5.78 -17.61 -5.10
C ASP A 91 5.84 -17.20 -3.61
N LEU A 92 5.13 -16.15 -3.20
CA LEU A 92 5.20 -15.68 -1.82
C LEU A 92 4.46 -16.65 -0.89
N ARG A 93 5.18 -17.21 0.10
CA ARG A 93 4.65 -18.15 1.08
C ARG A 93 5.09 -17.77 2.50
N ILE A 94 4.17 -17.82 3.46
CA ILE A 94 4.45 -17.47 4.86
C ILE A 94 4.01 -18.66 5.73
N PRO A 95 4.97 -19.45 6.23
CA PRO A 95 4.65 -20.58 7.10
C PRO A 95 4.04 -20.15 8.43
N LEU A 96 3.09 -20.96 8.90
CA LEU A 96 2.37 -20.80 10.16
C LEU A 96 2.87 -21.82 11.20
N MET A 97 2.72 -21.49 12.48
CA MET A 97 3.16 -22.29 13.63
C MET A 97 2.04 -22.42 14.67
N TRP A 98 0.95 -23.09 14.30
CA TRP A 98 -0.15 -23.37 15.23
C TRP A 98 0.32 -24.22 16.41
N LYS A 99 -0.10 -23.86 17.63
CA LYS A 99 0.18 -24.67 18.82
C LYS A 99 -0.75 -25.89 18.84
N ASP A 100 -0.30 -27.02 19.39
CA ASP A 100 -1.14 -28.21 19.56
C ASP A 100 -2.44 -27.91 20.31
N SER A 101 -2.38 -27.01 21.30
CA SER A 101 -3.58 -26.55 22.01
C SER A 101 -4.60 -25.87 21.10
N GLU A 102 -4.16 -25.15 20.08
CA GLU A 102 -5.02 -24.46 19.11
C GLU A 102 -5.60 -25.43 18.07
N TYR A 103 -4.81 -26.46 17.71
CA TYR A 103 -5.24 -27.52 16.80
C TYR A 103 -6.30 -28.43 17.45
N PHE A 104 -6.05 -28.89 18.68
CA PHE A 104 -6.86 -29.94 19.33
C PHE A 104 -7.99 -29.44 20.25
N LYS A 105 -7.97 -28.20 20.79
CA LYS A 105 -8.91 -27.82 21.89
C LYS A 105 -10.22 -27.12 21.50
N ASN A 106 -10.46 -26.71 20.25
CA ASN A 106 -11.67 -25.95 19.93
C ASN A 106 -12.77 -26.78 19.27
N LYS A 107 -13.78 -27.14 20.07
CA LYS A 107 -15.06 -27.80 19.72
C LYS A 107 -16.12 -26.86 19.09
N GLY A 108 -15.78 -25.67 18.61
CA GLY A 108 -16.80 -24.70 18.20
C GLY A 108 -16.45 -23.78 17.04
N GLU A 109 -15.38 -22.98 17.15
CA GLU A 109 -15.15 -21.89 16.19
C GLU A 109 -13.70 -21.84 15.70
N LEU A 110 -13.56 -21.70 14.38
CA LEU A 110 -12.31 -21.40 13.70
C LEU A 110 -12.16 -19.88 13.70
N GLN A 111 -11.22 -19.33 14.47
CA GLN A 111 -10.81 -17.95 14.28
C GLN A 111 -10.26 -17.83 12.85
N ARG A 112 -10.95 -17.06 12.02
CA ARG A 112 -10.55 -16.77 10.65
C ARG A 112 -9.95 -15.38 10.59
N CYS A 113 -8.82 -15.22 9.92
CA CYS A 113 -8.25 -13.91 9.65
C CYS A 113 -8.16 -13.72 8.14
N ALA A 114 -8.52 -12.53 7.68
CA ALA A 114 -8.32 -12.14 6.29
C ALA A 114 -6.93 -11.49 6.16
N VAL A 115 -6.13 -11.94 5.22
CA VAL A 115 -4.71 -11.58 5.10
C VAL A 115 -4.35 -11.24 3.67
N PHE A 116 -3.53 -10.21 3.48
CA PHE A 116 -2.90 -9.88 2.21
C PHE A 116 -1.54 -9.21 2.44
N CYS A 117 -0.72 -9.11 1.41
CA CYS A 117 0.55 -8.41 1.46
C CYS A 117 0.52 -7.12 0.65
N LEU A 118 1.20 -6.09 1.15
CA LEU A 118 1.67 -4.96 0.34
C LEU A 118 3.15 -5.11 0.04
N LEU A 119 3.51 -4.92 -1.23
CA LEU A 119 4.88 -4.94 -1.70
C LEU A 119 5.24 -3.55 -2.26
N HIS A 120 6.25 -2.95 -1.66
CA HIS A 120 6.69 -1.59 -1.97
C HIS A 120 8.10 -1.60 -2.55
N CYS A 121 8.28 -1.03 -3.73
CA CYS A 121 9.59 -0.75 -4.29
C CYS A 121 9.64 0.70 -4.77
N GLY A 122 10.31 1.57 -4.01
CA GLY A 122 10.33 3.00 -4.30
C GLY A 122 8.96 3.66 -4.15
N THR A 123 8.32 4.01 -5.26
CA THR A 123 6.94 4.56 -5.28
C THR A 123 5.91 3.65 -5.92
N GLU A 124 6.35 2.49 -6.40
CA GLU A 124 5.48 1.47 -6.94
C GLU A 124 5.06 0.54 -5.80
N ILE A 125 3.75 0.38 -5.63
CA ILE A 125 3.14 -0.40 -4.57
C ILE A 125 2.14 -1.34 -5.20
N HIS A 126 2.35 -2.63 -4.99
CA HIS A 126 1.48 -3.71 -5.41
C HIS A 126 0.92 -4.42 -4.19
N ASP A 127 -0.26 -5.02 -4.34
CA ASP A 127 -0.92 -5.79 -3.31
C ASP A 127 -1.24 -7.19 -3.84
N THR A 128 -1.13 -8.21 -2.98
CA THR A 128 -1.52 -9.58 -3.31
C THR A 128 -3.00 -9.80 -3.09
N ASP A 129 -3.53 -10.89 -3.63
CA ASP A 129 -4.89 -11.32 -3.32
C ASP A 129 -5.15 -11.55 -1.82
N LEU A 130 -6.43 -11.45 -1.46
CA LEU A 130 -6.89 -11.64 -0.10
C LEU A 130 -7.09 -13.13 0.18
N VAL A 131 -6.43 -13.62 1.24
CA VAL A 131 -6.48 -15.03 1.66
C VAL A 131 -7.14 -15.13 3.03
N MET A 132 -8.09 -16.05 3.16
CA MET A 132 -8.70 -16.41 4.44
C MET A 132 -7.85 -17.47 5.13
N VAL A 133 -7.38 -17.18 6.34
CA VAL A 133 -6.48 -18.02 7.12
C VAL A 133 -7.19 -18.56 8.35
N ASP A 134 -7.15 -19.88 8.53
CA ASP A 134 -7.55 -20.57 9.75
C ASP A 134 -6.56 -21.69 10.09
N ARG A 135 -6.81 -22.39 11.21
CA ARG A 135 -5.93 -23.47 11.72
C ARG A 135 -5.74 -24.66 10.80
N THR A 136 -6.48 -24.75 9.68
CA THR A 136 -6.29 -25.82 8.70
C THR A 136 -5.13 -25.54 7.75
N LEU A 137 -4.69 -24.28 7.64
CA LEU A 137 -3.57 -23.90 6.79
C LEU A 137 -2.24 -24.05 7.52
N THR A 138 -1.25 -24.66 6.87
CA THR A 138 0.13 -24.66 7.36
C THR A 138 0.90 -23.43 6.87
N ASP A 139 0.43 -22.80 5.79
CA ASP A 139 1.11 -21.70 5.13
C ASP A 139 0.10 -20.77 4.47
N ILE A 140 0.44 -19.49 4.42
CA ILE A 140 -0.26 -18.49 3.61
C ILE A 140 0.46 -18.40 2.28
N CYS A 141 -0.22 -18.71 1.18
CA CYS A 141 0.36 -18.71 -0.17
C CYS A 141 -0.31 -17.66 -1.04
N PHE A 142 0.50 -16.89 -1.78
CA PHE A 142 0.04 -15.96 -2.80
C PHE A 142 0.61 -16.40 -4.16
N GLU A 143 -0.26 -16.64 -5.13
CA GLU A 143 0.11 -17.10 -6.48
C GLU A 143 0.57 -15.95 -7.40
N ASP A 144 0.44 -14.71 -6.92
CA ASP A 144 0.75 -13.50 -7.69
C ASP A 144 2.23 -13.44 -8.11
N THR A 145 2.44 -13.11 -9.40
CA THR A 145 3.74 -12.66 -9.91
C THR A 145 3.75 -11.15 -9.99
N ILE A 146 4.48 -10.52 -9.08
CA ILE A 146 4.50 -9.07 -8.93
C ILE A 146 5.72 -8.50 -9.63
N ILE A 147 5.48 -7.76 -10.72
CA ILE A 147 6.51 -7.13 -11.54
C ILE A 147 6.54 -5.64 -11.23
N PHE A 148 7.70 -5.14 -10.80
CA PHE A 148 7.95 -3.71 -10.65
C PHE A 148 8.41 -3.13 -11.98
N SER A 149 7.54 -2.34 -12.61
CA SER A 149 7.75 -1.77 -13.94
C SER A 149 8.72 -0.58 -13.91
N SER A 150 8.90 0.04 -12.75
CA SER A 150 9.83 1.14 -12.58
C SER A 150 11.26 0.62 -12.61
N GLU A 151 12.10 1.20 -13.48
CA GLU A 151 13.53 0.91 -13.52
C GLU A 151 14.19 1.29 -12.19
N VAL A 152 14.76 0.29 -11.52
CA VAL A 152 15.41 0.45 -10.22
C VAL A 152 16.89 0.12 -10.31
N GLY A 153 17.71 0.87 -9.57
CA GLY A 153 19.14 0.61 -9.45
C GLY A 153 19.43 -0.52 -8.45
N PRO A 154 20.70 -0.93 -8.30
CA PRO A 154 21.11 -2.01 -7.40
C PRO A 154 20.87 -1.70 -5.92
N GLY A 155 20.69 -0.44 -5.55
CA GLY A 155 20.36 0.00 -4.20
C GLY A 155 18.87 -0.07 -3.85
N PHE A 156 18.06 -0.85 -4.59
CA PHE A 156 16.64 -0.99 -4.33
C PHE A 156 16.36 -1.58 -2.94
N GLN A 157 15.17 -1.27 -2.42
CA GLN A 157 14.63 -1.88 -1.22
C GLN A 157 13.18 -2.27 -1.51
N LEU A 158 12.93 -3.57 -1.53
CA LEU A 158 11.60 -4.15 -1.67
C LEU A 158 11.07 -4.45 -0.27
N ARG A 159 10.13 -3.65 0.22
CA ARG A 159 9.47 -3.88 1.50
C ARG A 159 8.23 -4.74 1.29
N VAL A 160 8.12 -5.84 2.03
CA VAL A 160 6.93 -6.70 2.04
C VAL A 160 6.28 -6.55 3.40
N GLU A 161 4.99 -6.23 3.41
CA GLU A 161 4.20 -5.96 4.61
C GLU A 161 2.97 -6.88 4.63
N LEU A 162 2.88 -7.73 5.64
CA LEU A 162 1.75 -8.63 5.85
C LEU A 162 0.69 -7.93 6.71
N TYR A 163 -0.51 -7.80 6.18
CA TYR A 163 -1.65 -7.21 6.89
C TYR A 163 -2.68 -8.27 7.25
N SER A 164 -3.26 -8.15 8.44
CA SER A 164 -4.30 -9.07 8.92
C SER A 164 -5.49 -8.29 9.48
N SER A 165 -6.69 -8.84 9.25
CA SER A 165 -7.94 -8.41 9.86
C SER A 165 -8.66 -9.62 10.44
N CYS A 166 -9.06 -9.54 11.72
CA CYS A 166 -9.75 -10.65 12.35
C CYS A 166 -11.21 -10.74 11.89
N MET A 167 -11.64 -11.96 11.56
CA MET A 167 -13.04 -12.32 11.50
C MET A 167 -13.50 -12.99 12.79
N VAL A 168 -13.58 -12.23 13.89
CA VAL A 168 -14.48 -12.62 14.98
C VAL A 168 -15.90 -12.44 14.49
N GLU A 169 -16.75 -13.45 14.65
CA GLU A 169 -18.16 -13.40 14.29
C GLU A 169 -18.96 -12.70 15.40
N ASP A 170 -18.77 -11.39 15.52
CA ASP A 170 -19.74 -10.49 16.17
C ASP A 170 -20.28 -9.52 15.12
N PHE A 171 -20.75 -10.06 13.99
CA PHE A 171 -21.65 -9.29 13.13
C PHE A 171 -23.05 -9.45 13.73
N PHE A 172 -23.43 -8.54 14.62
CA PHE A 172 -24.84 -8.30 14.93
C PHE A 172 -25.38 -7.28 13.91
N PRO A 173 -26.03 -7.67 12.80
CA PRO A 173 -26.87 -6.75 12.06
C PRO A 173 -28.23 -6.71 12.77
N GLY A 174 -28.32 -5.99 13.88
CA GLY A 174 -29.58 -5.67 14.54
C GLY A 174 -29.40 -4.48 15.49
N ALA A 175 -30.34 -3.57 15.69
CA ALA A 175 -31.62 -3.32 15.05
C ALA A 175 -32.07 -1.96 15.57
N LEU A 176 -32.13 -0.93 14.72
CA LEU A 176 -33.02 0.21 14.91
C LEU A 176 -33.68 0.48 13.55
N GLY A 177 -35.00 0.18 13.52
CA GLY A 177 -35.81 -0.02 12.33
C GLY A 177 -36.02 1.19 11.40
N PRO A 178 -36.87 1.03 10.37
CA PRO A 178 -37.00 2.00 9.30
C PRO A 178 -37.73 3.24 9.79
N ARG A 179 -37.00 4.33 10.04
CA ARG A 179 -37.62 5.65 10.17
C ARG A 179 -38.03 6.13 8.79
N ARG A 180 -39.32 5.93 8.49
CA ARG A 180 -40.05 6.69 7.47
C ARG A 180 -39.77 8.18 7.69
N ALA A 181 -39.13 8.82 6.72
CA ALA A 181 -39.13 10.27 6.59
C ALA A 181 -39.61 10.63 5.18
N SER A 182 -40.90 10.96 5.14
CA SER A 182 -41.56 11.92 4.24
C SER A 182 -40.80 12.42 3.01
N ARG A 183 -41.37 12.13 1.85
CA ARG A 183 -41.11 12.84 0.58
C ARG A 183 -41.48 14.32 0.70
N LEU A 184 -40.52 15.20 0.44
CA LEU A 184 -40.61 16.54 -0.18
C LEU A 184 -39.20 16.73 -0.79
N GLY A 185 -38.94 16.88 -2.09
CA GLY A 185 -39.58 17.71 -3.10
C GLY A 185 -38.52 18.69 -3.62
N GLY A 186 -37.95 18.40 -4.80
CA GLY A 186 -37.33 19.36 -5.75
C GLY A 186 -36.07 20.17 -5.35
N SER A 187 -34.96 19.98 -6.06
CA SER A 187 -34.53 20.90 -7.14
C SER A 187 -33.14 20.52 -7.69
N LEU A 188 -32.99 20.72 -8.99
CA LEU A 188 -31.78 20.61 -9.79
C LEU A 188 -30.76 21.68 -9.40
N GLY A 189 -29.47 21.31 -9.43
CA GLY A 189 -28.37 22.26 -9.27
C GLY A 189 -27.05 21.65 -9.72
N CYS A 190 -26.74 21.77 -11.01
CA CYS A 190 -25.39 21.55 -11.53
C CYS A 190 -24.46 22.62 -10.95
N SER A 191 -23.34 22.24 -10.32
CA SER A 191 -22.15 23.09 -10.33
C SER A 191 -20.86 22.28 -10.23
N SER A 192 -19.99 22.62 -11.16
CA SER A 192 -18.64 22.13 -11.38
C SER A 192 -17.65 22.86 -10.47
N GLY A 193 -16.60 22.16 -10.03
CA GLY A 193 -15.31 22.78 -9.73
C GLY A 193 -14.90 22.89 -8.26
N LYS A 194 -13.70 22.36 -7.99
CA LYS A 194 -12.77 22.68 -6.89
C LYS A 194 -13.05 22.08 -5.50
N LYS A 195 -12.50 20.88 -5.26
CA LYS A 195 -12.04 20.44 -3.93
C LYS A 195 -10.73 19.64 -4.03
N ILE A 196 -9.60 20.35 -4.11
CA ILE A 196 -8.24 19.79 -3.88
C ILE A 196 -7.52 20.65 -2.84
N ARG A 197 -8.18 20.95 -1.71
CA ARG A 197 -7.55 21.66 -0.58
C ARG A 197 -7.78 20.97 0.77
N ALA A 198 -8.92 20.29 0.94
CA ALA A 198 -9.23 19.59 2.20
C ALA A 198 -8.36 18.36 2.49
N ALA A 199 -7.66 17.80 1.49
CA ALA A 199 -6.75 16.67 1.68
C ALA A 199 -5.34 17.08 2.18
N PHE A 200 -5.01 18.37 2.22
CA PHE A 200 -3.67 18.85 2.60
C PHE A 200 -3.52 19.21 4.09
N GLU A 201 -4.62 19.37 4.83
CA GLU A 201 -4.57 19.89 6.22
C GLU A 201 -4.52 18.78 7.29
N SER A 202 -4.82 17.52 6.95
CA SER A 202 -4.78 16.42 7.92
C SER A 202 -3.40 15.80 8.17
N ALA A 203 -2.34 16.33 7.55
CA ALA A 203 -0.97 15.79 7.68
C ALA A 203 0.03 16.73 8.39
N ALA A 204 -0.43 17.85 8.96
CA ALA A 204 0.43 18.84 9.60
C ALA A 204 -0.17 19.36 10.92
N VAL A 205 -0.35 18.49 11.91
CA VAL A 205 -0.54 18.93 13.30
C VAL A 205 0.44 18.17 14.18
N CYS A 206 1.69 18.64 14.17
CA CYS A 206 2.69 18.44 15.20
C CYS A 206 3.58 19.69 15.18
N GLY A 207 3.29 20.68 16.05
CA GLY A 207 4.16 21.85 16.19
C GLY A 207 3.54 23.09 16.83
N SER A 208 3.61 23.13 18.17
CA SER A 208 3.75 24.30 19.06
C SER A 208 2.67 25.39 19.15
N SER A 209 2.11 25.47 20.38
CA SER A 209 2.04 26.63 21.30
C SER A 209 2.01 28.06 20.73
N GLY A 210 0.92 28.78 21.01
CA GLY A 210 0.83 30.25 20.91
C GLY A 210 -0.62 30.70 20.90
N GLY A 211 -1.08 31.29 22.01
CA GLY A 211 -2.49 31.63 22.24
C GLY A 211 -3.02 32.80 21.41
N ASN A 212 -4.34 32.78 21.18
CA ASN A 212 -5.23 33.89 21.52
C ASN A 212 -6.70 33.44 21.44
N VAL A 213 -7.49 33.96 22.37
CA VAL A 213 -8.90 33.65 22.61
C VAL A 213 -9.77 34.51 21.68
N GLU A 214 -10.64 33.90 20.88
CA GLU A 214 -11.87 34.54 20.40
C GLU A 214 -12.99 33.49 20.21
N PRO A 215 -14.18 33.67 20.81
CA PRO A 215 -15.26 32.68 20.77
C PRO A 215 -16.25 32.97 19.64
N GLY A 216 -16.66 31.92 18.92
CA GLY A 216 -17.91 31.94 18.15
C GLY A 216 -17.81 31.64 16.66
N ARG A 217 -17.43 30.41 16.31
CA ARG A 217 -17.92 29.77 15.07
C ARG A 217 -18.22 28.31 15.35
N VAL A 218 -19.51 27.99 15.39
CA VAL A 218 -20.03 26.63 15.36
C VAL A 218 -19.52 25.99 14.07
N SER A 219 -18.57 25.08 14.22
CA SER A 219 -18.08 24.27 13.11
C SER A 219 -19.20 23.34 12.65
N PRO A 220 -19.45 23.17 11.33
CA PRO A 220 -20.39 22.16 10.87
C PRO A 220 -19.88 20.78 11.32
N PRO A 221 -20.79 19.83 11.64
CA PRO A 221 -20.38 18.52 12.13
C PRO A 221 -19.47 17.87 11.09
N LEU A 222 -18.24 17.59 11.52
CA LEU A 222 -17.28 16.79 10.77
C LEU A 222 -17.99 15.50 10.36
N SER A 223 -17.92 15.17 9.07
CA SER A 223 -18.33 13.87 8.55
C SER A 223 -17.79 12.77 9.47
N PRO A 224 -18.57 11.71 9.79
CA PRO A 224 -18.07 10.63 10.62
C PRO A 224 -16.74 10.14 10.06
N ASP A 225 -15.76 9.94 10.95
CA ASP A 225 -14.43 9.47 10.59
C ASP A 225 -14.58 8.17 9.78
N LEU A 226 -14.40 8.25 8.46
CA LEU A 226 -14.68 7.16 7.51
C LEU A 226 -13.83 5.91 7.80
N SER A 227 -12.81 6.05 8.65
CA SER A 227 -12.02 4.98 9.26
C SER A 227 -12.87 3.98 10.09
N THR A 228 -14.13 4.32 10.42
CA THR A 228 -15.03 3.47 11.21
C THR A 228 -15.98 2.61 10.38
N LEU A 229 -15.93 2.66 9.04
CA LEU A 229 -16.98 2.10 8.19
C LEU A 229 -16.77 0.62 7.77
N GLY A 230 -15.69 -0.04 8.20
CA GLY A 230 -15.40 -1.40 7.75
C GLY A 230 -14.31 -2.14 8.52
N PRO A 231 -14.01 -3.39 8.11
CA PRO A 231 -12.95 -4.18 8.69
C PRO A 231 -11.62 -3.42 8.66
N LYS A 232 -10.93 -3.40 9.79
CA LYS A 232 -9.62 -2.76 9.92
C LYS A 232 -8.52 -3.79 9.71
N TYR A 233 -7.64 -3.53 8.76
CA TYR A 233 -6.38 -4.26 8.61
C TYR A 233 -5.29 -3.61 9.45
N ASN A 234 -4.51 -4.46 10.10
CA ASN A 234 -3.37 -4.03 10.91
C ASN A 234 -2.12 -4.77 10.43
N LEU A 235 -0.98 -4.09 10.51
CA LEU A 235 0.30 -4.68 10.13
C LEU A 235 0.64 -5.80 11.11
N LEU A 236 0.81 -7.01 10.58
CA LEU A 236 1.14 -8.20 11.36
C LEU A 236 2.65 -8.45 11.37
N ALA A 237 3.29 -8.35 10.21
CA ALA A 237 4.72 -8.57 10.06
C ALA A 237 5.26 -7.85 8.82
N HIS A 238 6.57 -7.66 8.73
CA HIS A 238 7.20 -7.12 7.54
C HIS A 238 8.63 -7.61 7.36
N THR A 239 9.16 -7.47 6.14
CA THR A 239 10.58 -7.62 5.86
C THR A 239 11.03 -6.69 4.74
N THR A 240 12.33 -6.58 4.51
CA THR A 240 12.89 -5.73 3.45
C THR A 240 13.95 -6.49 2.69
N LEU A 241 13.67 -6.75 1.42
CA LEU A 241 14.56 -7.43 0.49
C LEU A 241 15.41 -6.42 -0.29
N ARG A 242 16.62 -6.82 -0.65
CA ARG A 242 17.66 -6.02 -1.29
C ARG A 242 18.35 -6.87 -2.34
N ILE A 243 19.29 -6.28 -3.08
CA ILE A 243 20.05 -6.98 -4.13
C ILE A 243 20.73 -8.26 -3.63
N GLU A 244 21.19 -8.32 -2.38
CA GLU A 244 21.81 -9.50 -1.78
C GLU A 244 20.85 -10.71 -1.62
N HIS A 245 19.55 -10.44 -1.66
CA HIS A 245 18.50 -11.46 -1.61
C HIS A 245 18.10 -11.96 -3.00
N VAL A 246 18.57 -11.32 -4.07
CA VAL A 246 18.38 -11.81 -5.44
C VAL A 246 19.30 -13.00 -5.63
N LYS A 247 18.73 -14.19 -5.54
CA LYS A 247 19.44 -15.47 -5.69
C LYS A 247 18.59 -16.39 -6.54
N GLU A 248 19.25 -17.37 -7.15
CA GLU A 248 18.54 -18.39 -7.91
C GLU A 248 17.66 -19.25 -6.99
N GLY A 249 16.42 -19.46 -7.45
CA GLY A 249 15.44 -20.32 -6.79
C GLY A 249 14.69 -19.67 -5.63
N PHE A 250 14.03 -20.52 -4.85
CA PHE A 250 13.19 -20.16 -3.71
C PHE A 250 14.07 -19.92 -2.46
N LYS A 251 13.86 -18.80 -1.76
CA LYS A 251 14.65 -18.44 -0.57
C LYS A 251 13.75 -18.03 0.59
N THR A 252 14.26 -18.28 1.79
CA THR A 252 13.65 -17.89 3.06
C THR A 252 14.23 -16.56 3.54
N HIS A 253 13.36 -15.72 4.08
CA HIS A 253 13.66 -14.38 4.56
C HIS A 253 12.99 -14.16 5.91
N ASP A 254 13.73 -13.64 6.88
CA ASP A 254 13.20 -13.39 8.21
C ASP A 254 12.15 -12.27 8.20
N LEU A 255 11.08 -12.48 8.96
CA LEU A 255 10.02 -11.50 9.19
C LEU A 255 10.24 -10.82 10.55
N SER A 256 10.10 -9.51 10.57
CA SER A 256 9.95 -8.73 11.79
C SER A 256 8.47 -8.65 12.15
N LEU A 257 8.10 -9.11 13.34
CA LEU A 257 6.72 -9.07 13.83
C LEU A 257 6.36 -7.65 14.30
N ALA A 258 5.17 -7.19 13.93
CA ALA A 258 4.61 -5.91 14.34
C ALA A 258 3.47 -6.05 15.38
N ALA A 259 3.00 -7.28 15.63
CA ALA A 259 1.92 -7.58 16.55
C ALA A 259 2.27 -8.77 17.46
N THR A 260 1.57 -8.85 18.60
CA THR A 260 1.69 -9.90 19.63
C THR A 260 0.42 -10.74 19.73
N GLU A 261 0.50 -11.88 20.43
CA GLU A 261 -0.61 -12.83 20.64
C GLU A 261 -1.89 -12.17 21.21
N ASP A 262 -1.76 -11.06 21.94
CA ASP A 262 -2.90 -10.33 22.51
C ASP A 262 -3.77 -9.60 21.49
N ASN A 263 -3.30 -9.48 20.24
CA ASN A 263 -4.02 -8.76 19.19
C ASN A 263 -5.06 -9.67 18.52
N PRO A 264 -6.31 -9.20 18.29
CA PRO A 264 -7.34 -10.04 17.70
C PRO A 264 -7.02 -10.49 16.27
N PHE A 265 -6.21 -9.73 15.54
CA PHE A 265 -5.78 -10.02 14.17
C PHE A 265 -4.45 -10.81 14.12
N TRP A 266 -3.94 -11.25 15.26
CA TRP A 266 -2.69 -12.01 15.32
C TRP A 266 -2.85 -13.39 14.66
N LEU A 267 -1.76 -13.84 14.03
CA LEU A 267 -1.63 -15.20 13.50
C LEU A 267 -0.27 -15.76 13.94
N PRO A 268 -0.20 -17.07 14.24
CA PRO A 268 1.05 -17.70 14.62
C PRO A 268 1.94 -17.87 13.40
N LEU A 269 2.77 -16.87 13.10
CA LEU A 269 3.75 -16.97 12.02
C LEU A 269 4.97 -17.77 12.51
N TYR A 270 5.57 -18.57 11.63
CA TYR A 270 6.85 -19.24 11.92
C TYR A 270 8.01 -18.24 12.12
N GLY A 271 7.86 -17.01 11.62
CA GLY A 271 8.86 -15.94 11.74
C GLY A 271 9.67 -15.71 10.46
N ASN A 272 9.33 -16.40 9.37
CA ASN A 272 9.93 -16.17 8.06
C ASN A 272 8.87 -16.15 6.97
N MET A 273 9.25 -15.63 5.81
CA MET A 273 8.54 -15.79 4.56
C MET A 273 9.49 -16.41 3.54
N CYS A 274 8.92 -16.98 2.50
CA CYS A 274 9.67 -17.52 1.39
C CYS A 274 9.15 -16.93 0.08
N CYS A 275 10.05 -16.61 -0.84
CA CYS A 275 9.69 -16.17 -2.18
C CYS A 275 10.84 -16.42 -3.17
N ARG A 276 10.55 -16.22 -4.45
CA ARG A 276 11.58 -16.08 -5.49
C ARG A 276 11.69 -14.61 -5.87
N LEU A 277 12.84 -14.01 -5.59
CA LEU A 277 13.17 -12.64 -5.96
C LEU A 277 14.15 -12.64 -7.14
N VAL A 278 13.71 -12.09 -8.27
CA VAL A 278 14.49 -12.00 -9.50
C VAL A 278 14.76 -10.53 -9.83
N ALA A 279 15.98 -10.22 -10.23
CA ALA A 279 16.31 -8.94 -10.85
C ALA A 279 16.79 -9.17 -12.27
N GLN A 280 16.26 -8.39 -13.22
CA GLN A 280 16.67 -8.41 -14.62
C GLN A 280 17.31 -7.06 -14.97
N PRO A 281 18.65 -6.98 -14.97
CA PRO A 281 19.36 -5.79 -15.41
C PRO A 281 19.08 -5.47 -16.88
N LEU A 282 18.88 -4.19 -17.20
CA LEU A 282 18.65 -3.75 -18.58
C LEU A 282 19.81 -4.12 -19.50
N CYS A 283 21.05 -4.13 -19.00
CA CYS A 283 22.22 -4.52 -19.80
C CYS A 283 22.19 -5.96 -20.33
N MET A 284 21.30 -6.82 -19.81
CA MET A 284 21.11 -8.18 -20.33
C MET A 284 20.15 -8.24 -21.53
N ILE A 285 19.29 -7.24 -21.69
CA ILE A 285 18.22 -7.25 -22.71
C ILE A 285 18.36 -6.15 -23.76
N GLN A 286 19.19 -5.13 -23.51
CA GLN A 286 19.43 -4.05 -24.45
C GLN A 286 20.90 -3.59 -24.47
N PRO A 287 21.43 -3.21 -25.66
CA PRO A 287 22.75 -2.60 -25.75
C PRO A 287 22.80 -1.28 -24.97
N MET A 288 23.62 -1.22 -23.93
CA MET A 288 23.75 -0.02 -23.09
C MET A 288 24.79 0.97 -23.64
N ILE A 289 25.85 0.46 -24.27
CA ILE A 289 26.97 1.25 -24.79
C ILE A 289 27.38 0.64 -26.13
N SER A 290 27.58 1.51 -27.13
CA SER A 290 28.16 1.15 -28.42
C SER A 290 29.34 2.08 -28.71
N GLY A 291 30.43 1.53 -29.26
CA GLY A 291 31.64 2.27 -29.53
C GLY A 291 32.67 1.45 -30.29
N GLN A 292 33.74 2.10 -30.76
CA GLN A 292 34.84 1.44 -31.45
C GLN A 292 35.87 0.92 -30.45
N LEU A 293 36.19 -0.38 -30.51
CA LEU A 293 37.24 -0.99 -29.71
C LEU A 293 38.52 -1.11 -30.55
N LYS A 294 39.65 -0.51 -30.12
CA LYS A 294 40.96 -0.76 -30.73
C LYS A 294 41.63 -1.94 -30.01
N VAL A 295 41.62 -3.11 -30.64
CA VAL A 295 42.33 -4.29 -30.12
C VAL A 295 43.79 -4.18 -30.55
N LYS A 296 44.71 -4.19 -29.57
CA LYS A 296 46.16 -4.25 -29.82
C LYS A 296 46.60 -5.70 -29.66
N VAL A 297 46.95 -6.35 -30.76
CA VAL A 297 47.52 -7.70 -30.74
C VAL A 297 49.02 -7.55 -30.45
N THR A 298 49.47 -8.11 -29.32
CA THR A 298 50.90 -8.29 -28.98
C THR A 298 51.38 -9.65 -29.44
#